data_AF-A0A938RAR7-F1
#
_entry.id   AF-A0A938RAR7-F1
#
_cell.length_a   1.000
_cell.length_b   1.000
_cell.length_c   1.000
_cell.angle_alpha   90.00
_cell.angle_beta   90.00
_cell.angle_gamma   90.00
#
_symmetry.space_group_name_H-M   'P 1'
#
loop_
_entity.id
_entity.type
_entity.pdbx_description
1 polymer ?
#
loop_
_entity_poly.entity_id
_entity_poly.type
_entity_poly.pdbx_seq_one_letter_code
_entity_poly.pdbx_strand_id
1 'polypeptide(L)' 'MAAIVEIINVSKSYRRGSRMIPVLVDINLNIEEGEFLA' A
#
# COMPACT_ATOMS: atom_id res chain seq x y z
N MET A 1 -1.78 -3.05 -21.41
CA MET A 1 -2.82 -2.31 -20.66
C MET A 1 -2.14 -1.69 -19.44
N ALA A 2 -2.69 -0.60 -18.90
CA ALA A 2 -2.15 0.04 -17.70
C ALA A 2 -3.03 -0.37 -16.50
N ALA A 3 -2.41 -0.74 -15.38
CA ALA A 3 -3.12 -1.08 -14.15
C ALA A 3 -4.06 0.06 -13.74
N ILE A 4 -5.26 -0.28 -13.27
CA ILE A 4 -6.24 0.69 -12.77
C ILE A 4 -5.89 1.16 -11.34
N VAL A 5 -5.16 0.34 -10.58
CA VAL A 5 -4.53 0.72 -9.32
C VAL A 5 -3.06 0.34 -9.34
N GLU A 6 -2.20 1.29 -8.99
CA GLU A 6 -0.76 1.07 -8.84
C GLU A 6 -0.32 1.62 -7.46
N ILE A 7 0.23 0.74 -6.63
CA ILE A 7 0.82 1.04 -5.33
C ILE A 7 2.30 0.72 -5.46
N ILE A 8 3.16 1.74 -5.32
CA ILE A 8 4.62 1.60 -5.41
C ILE A 8 5.25 2.07 -4.11
N ASN A 9 5.99 1.17 -3.46
CA ASN A 9 6.77 1.43 -2.24
C ASN A 9 5.97 2.17 -1.14
N VAL A 10 4.68 1.88 -1.00
CA VAL A 10 3.83 2.59 -0.06
C VAL A 10 4.11 2.10 1.35
N SER A 11 4.48 3.05 2.20
CA SER A 11 4.69 2.85 3.62
C SER A 11 3.78 3.78 4.42
N LYS A 12 3.25 3.28 5.53
CA LYS A 12 2.39 4.04 6.44
C LYS A 12 2.78 3.74 7.86
N SER A 13 2.95 4.79 8.65
CA SER A 13 3.16 4.71 10.08
C SER A 13 2.22 5.66 10.81
N TYR A 14 1.84 5.30 12.02
CA TYR A 14 1.17 6.18 12.97
C TYR A 14 2.09 6.53 14.13
N ARG A 15 1.88 7.70 14.72
CA ARG A 15 2.61 8.14 15.89
C ARG A 15 1.77 7.87 17.14
N ARG A 16 2.35 7.16 18.11
CA ARG A 16 1.79 6.96 19.45
C ARG A 16 2.73 7.58 20.48
N GLY A 17 2.42 8.81 20.88
CA GLY A 17 3.32 9.63 21.70
C GLY A 17 4.65 9.89 20.98
N SER A 18 5.76 9.49 21.60
CA SER A 18 7.09 9.60 20.99
C SER A 18 7.46 8.43 20.06
N ARG A 19 6.66 7.36 20.01
CA ARG A 19 6.96 6.18 19.19
C ARG A 19 6.27 6.26 17.82
N MET A 20 7.01 5.91 16.77
CA MET A 20 6.47 5.62 15.44
C MET A 20 6.12 4.14 15.38
N ILE A 21 4.89 3.82 14.98
CA ILE A 21 4.40 2.46 14.78
C ILE A 21 4.21 2.25 13.28
N PRO A 22 5.04 1.41 12.63
CA PRO A 22 4.84 1.06 11.24
C PRO A 22 3.57 0.20 11.09
N VAL A 23 2.82 0.43 10.03
CA VAL A 23 1.59 -0.32 9.68
C VAL A 23 1.70 -0.92 8.28
N LEU A 24 2.10 -0.12 7.30
CA LEU A 24 2.48 -0.60 5.98
C LEU A 24 3.97 -0.37 5.80
N VAL A 25 4.69 -1.36 5.28
CA VAL A 25 6.13 -1.28 5.02
C VAL A 25 6.36 -1.77 3.60
N ASP A 26 6.78 -0.85 2.73
CA ASP A 26 7.20 -1.12 1.36
C ASP A 26 6.22 -1.99 0.54
N ILE A 27 4.93 -1.63 0.60
CA ILE A 27 3.90 -2.37 -0.12
C ILE A 27 3.91 -1.97 -1.59
N ASN A 28 3.92 -3.00 -2.45
CA ASN A 28 3.84 -2.89 -3.90
C ASN A 28 2.66 -3.73 -4.40
N LEU A 29 1.75 -3.16 -5.17
CA LEU A 29 0.56 -3.84 -5.69
C LEU A 29 0.08 -3.20 -6.98
N ASN A 30 -0.18 -4.02 -7.99
CA ASN A 30 -0.84 -3.61 -9.23
C ASN A 30 -2.17 -4.37 -9.33
N ILE A 31 -3.22 -3.66 -9.74
CA ILE A 31 -4.54 -4.24 -9.98
C ILE A 31 -4.96 -3.83 -11.38
N GLU A 32 -5.29 -4.81 -12.21
CA GLU A 32 -5.78 -4.58 -13.57
C GLU A 32 -7.31 -4.36 -13.60
N GLU A 33 -7.82 -3.78 -14.68
CA GLU A 33 -9.26 -3.61 -14.86
C GLU A 33 -9.98 -4.98 -14.87
N GLY A 34 -11.00 -5.14 -14.02
CA GLY A 34 -11.78 -6.37 -13.90
C GLY A 34 -11.17 -7.44 -12.99
N GLU A 35 -10.01 -7.19 -12.39
CA GLU A 35 -9.40 -8.07 -11.39
C GLU A 35 -10.12 -7.98 -10.03
N PHE A 36 -10.39 -9.13 -9.41
CA PHE A 36 -10.98 -9.23 -8.07
C PHE A 36 -9.95 -9.83 -7.10
N LEU A 37 -9.68 -9.13 -6.01
CA LEU A 37 -8.78 -9.56 -4.94
C LEU A 37 -9.59 -9.99 -3.69
N ALA A 38 -9.02 -10.91 -2.90
CA ALA A 38 -9.64 -11.53 -1.72
C ALA A 38 -9.57 -10.69 -0.44
#